data_AF-A0A1Q9LMX2-F1
#
_entry.id   AF-A0A1Q9LMX2-F1
#
_cell.length_a   1.000
_cell.length_b   1.000
_cell.length_c   1.000
_cell.angle_alpha   90.00
_cell.angle_beta   90.00
_cell.angle_gamma   90.00
#
_symmetry.space_group_name_H-M   'P 1'
#
loop_
_entity.id
_entity.type
_entity.pdbx_description
1 polymer ?
#
loop_
_entity_poly.entity_id
_entity_poly.type
_entity_poly.pdbx_seq_one_letter_code
_entity_poly.pdbx_strand_id
1 'polypeptide(L)'
;MSGAGKSSALNALGARGYRVVDTDYGEWIEDVPGRERVWREEEMEALLRAHEQSGEPLIVAGTVRNQGRFYPRFDHVVLLTAPLPVLLDRVARRTDNGFGKGDGERARIAADTAEVEPLLRASASVVIDTREPLSAVVERLAALAGPPPHP
;
A
#
# COMPACT_ATOMS: atom_id res chain seq x y z
N MET A 1 4.00 5.20 -2.40
CA MET A 1 4.02 6.68 -2.26
C MET A 1 3.15 7.19 -1.10
N SER A 2 3.61 8.21 -0.37
CA SER A 2 2.80 8.94 0.61
C SER A 2 1.80 9.86 -0.10
N GLY A 3 0.59 10.04 0.44
CA GLY A 3 -0.47 10.84 -0.19
C GLY A 3 -1.21 10.16 -1.36
N ALA A 4 -0.83 8.94 -1.73
CA ALA A 4 -1.45 8.19 -2.83
C ALA A 4 -2.80 7.52 -2.46
N GLY A 5 -3.34 7.77 -1.27
CA GLY A 5 -4.67 7.26 -0.88
C GLY A 5 -4.73 5.80 -0.40
N LYS A 6 -3.58 5.16 -0.12
CA LYS A 6 -3.51 3.76 0.37
C LYS A 6 -4.41 3.53 1.59
N SER A 7 -4.22 4.28 2.68
CA SER A 7 -4.98 4.08 3.92
C SER A 7 -6.48 4.33 3.73
N SER A 8 -6.86 5.33 2.92
CA SER A 8 -8.27 5.57 2.59
C SER A 8 -8.91 4.41 1.83
N ALA A 9 -8.17 3.83 0.87
CA ALA A 9 -8.64 2.66 0.12
C ALA A 9 -8.76 1.42 1.02
N LEU A 10 -7.76 1.15 1.87
CA LEU A 10 -7.78 0.03 2.81
C LEU A 10 -8.95 0.15 3.81
N ASN A 11 -9.18 1.34 4.36
CA ASN A 11 -10.31 1.56 5.27
C ASN A 11 -11.66 1.28 4.58
N ALA A 12 -11.81 1.73 3.34
CA ALA A 12 -13.03 1.49 2.57
C ALA A 12 -13.21 0.01 2.20
N LEU A 13 -12.13 -0.71 1.90
CA LEU A 13 -12.17 -2.16 1.66
C LEU A 13 -12.47 -2.94 2.94
N GLY A 14 -11.84 -2.59 4.06
CA GLY A 14 -12.13 -3.20 5.36
C GLY A 14 -13.59 -3.01 5.79
N ALA A 15 -14.17 -1.83 5.53
CA ALA A 15 -15.60 -1.56 5.76
C ALA A 15 -16.54 -2.41 4.88
N ARG A 16 -16.03 -3.01 3.80
CA ARG A 16 -16.75 -3.96 2.92
C ARG A 16 -16.46 -5.42 3.26
N GLY A 17 -15.84 -5.70 4.41
CA GLY A 17 -15.57 -7.07 4.86
C GLY A 17 -14.31 -7.71 4.28
N TYR A 18 -13.48 -6.98 3.54
CA TYR A 18 -12.18 -7.50 3.10
C TYR A 18 -11.21 -7.59 4.27
N ARG A 19 -10.41 -8.67 4.28
CA ARG A 19 -9.26 -8.76 5.18
C ARG A 19 -8.15 -7.86 4.65
N VAL A 20 -7.93 -6.74 5.34
CA VAL A 20 -6.89 -5.76 5.02
C VAL A 20 -5.76 -5.82 6.05
N VAL A 21 -4.52 -5.81 5.58
CA VAL A 21 -3.32 -5.74 6.43
C VAL A 21 -2.45 -4.57 5.96
N ASP A 22 -2.42 -3.50 6.75
CA ASP A 22 -1.48 -2.40 6.56
C ASP A 22 -0.19 -2.70 7.32
N THR A 23 0.83 -3.14 6.59
CA THR A 23 2.11 -3.56 7.16
C THR A 23 2.96 -2.40 7.68
N ASP A 24 2.58 -1.15 7.39
CA ASP A 24 3.26 0.02 7.96
C ASP A 24 3.05 0.13 9.49
N TYR A 25 2.06 -0.59 10.05
CA TYR A 25 1.69 -0.58 11.46
C TYR A 25 1.76 -1.97 12.11
N GLY A 26 2.08 -2.04 13.39
CA GLY A 26 2.16 -3.31 14.12
C GLY A 26 3.49 -4.04 13.93
N GLU A 27 3.48 -5.37 14.02
CA GLU A 27 4.70 -6.17 14.12
C GLU A 27 5.23 -6.69 12.78
N TRP A 28 4.74 -6.19 11.64
CA TRP A 28 5.12 -6.70 10.31
C TRP A 28 6.52 -6.28 9.85
N ILE A 29 7.09 -5.23 10.43
CA ILE A 29 8.34 -4.61 9.94
C ILE A 29 9.46 -4.78 10.96
N GLU A 30 10.65 -5.12 10.45
CA GLU A 30 11.90 -4.96 11.18
C GLU A 30 12.35 -3.49 11.07
N ASP A 31 12.19 -2.75 12.17
CA ASP A 31 12.59 -1.35 12.25
C ASP A 31 13.92 -1.23 13.01
N VAL A 32 15.02 -1.44 12.27
CA VAL A 32 16.38 -1.33 12.80
C VAL A 32 16.96 0.03 12.43
N PRO A 33 17.41 0.85 13.39
CA PRO A 33 18.00 2.16 13.11
C PRO A 33 19.13 2.08 12.07
N GLY A 34 19.05 2.93 11.04
CA GLY A 34 20.05 2.99 9.97
C GLY A 34 19.91 1.90 8.89
N ARG A 35 18.88 1.05 8.95
CA ARG A 35 18.54 0.10 7.90
C ARG A 35 17.21 0.45 7.26
N GLU A 36 17.06 0.05 6.01
CA GLU A 36 15.76 0.15 5.35
C GLU A 36 14.77 -0.86 5.94
N ARG A 37 13.52 -0.42 6.06
CA ARG A 37 12.42 -1.26 6.55
C ARG A 37 12.26 -2.48 5.64
N VAL A 38 12.19 -3.65 6.27
CA VAL A 38 11.87 -4.93 5.63
C VAL A 38 10.70 -5.56 6.35
N TRP A 39 9.90 -6.33 5.62
CA TRP A 39 8.92 -7.21 6.26
C TRP A 39 9.64 -8.31 7.02
N ARG A 40 9.15 -8.61 8.23
CA ARG A 40 9.48 -9.83 8.96
C ARG A 40 9.00 -11.02 8.15
N GLU A 41 9.93 -11.82 7.67
CA GLU A 41 9.61 -12.87 6.71
C GLU A 41 8.70 -13.92 7.34
N GLU A 42 8.93 -14.30 8.60
CA GLU A 42 8.10 -15.29 9.30
C GLU A 42 6.64 -14.86 9.44
N GLU A 43 6.39 -13.59 9.77
CA GLU A 43 5.04 -13.04 9.92
C GLU A 43 4.31 -12.95 8.57
N MET A 44 5.01 -12.48 7.54
CA MET A 44 4.45 -12.45 6.18
C MET A 44 4.16 -13.85 5.65
N GLU A 45 5.06 -14.79 5.90
CA GLU A 45 4.91 -16.19 5.53
C GLU A 45 3.70 -16.84 6.23
N ALA A 46 3.50 -16.57 7.51
CA ALA A 46 2.34 -17.03 8.27
C ALA A 46 1.04 -16.43 7.73
N LEU A 47 1.04 -15.12 7.44
CA LEU A 47 -0.12 -14.41 6.88
C LEU A 47 -0.55 -15.00 5.53
N LEU A 48 0.40 -15.19 4.62
CA LEU A 48 0.13 -15.72 3.28
C LEU A 48 -0.31 -17.18 3.34
N ARG A 49 0.29 -18.01 4.21
CA ARG A 49 -0.17 -19.39 4.42
C ARG A 49 -1.61 -19.45 4.92
N ALA A 50 -1.99 -18.57 5.84
CA ALA A 50 -3.36 -18.53 6.35
C ALA A 50 -4.37 -18.14 5.26
N HIS A 51 -4.00 -17.20 4.39
CA HIS A 51 -4.80 -16.84 3.21
C HIS A 51 -4.96 -18.01 2.24
N GLU A 52 -3.87 -18.69 1.88
CA GLU A 52 -3.90 -19.84 0.95
C GLU A 52 -4.75 -21.00 1.49
N GLN A 53 -4.81 -21.16 2.82
CA GLN A 53 -5.62 -22.18 3.47
C GLN A 53 -7.11 -21.82 3.49
N SER A 54 -7.46 -20.54 3.68
CA SER A 54 -8.87 -20.12 3.73
C SER A 54 -9.47 -19.88 2.34
N GLY A 55 -8.65 -19.47 1.36
CA GLY A 55 -9.10 -19.03 0.04
C GLY A 55 -9.83 -17.68 0.06
N GLU A 56 -9.83 -16.98 1.19
CA GLU A 56 -10.49 -15.69 1.36
C GLU A 56 -9.61 -14.55 0.83
N PRO A 57 -10.16 -13.53 0.14
CA PRO A 57 -9.35 -12.41 -0.36
C PRO A 57 -8.56 -11.71 0.76
N LEU A 58 -7.26 -11.55 0.53
CA LEU A 58 -6.33 -10.84 1.40
C LEU A 58 -5.75 -9.63 0.66
N ILE A 59 -5.83 -8.46 1.29
CA ILE A 59 -5.26 -7.22 0.75
C ILE A 59 -4.15 -6.75 1.68
N VAL A 60 -2.91 -6.78 1.19
CA VAL A 60 -1.73 -6.36 1.92
C VAL A 60 -1.22 -5.04 1.36
N ALA A 61 -0.97 -4.06 2.22
CA ALA A 61 -0.34 -2.80 1.86
C ALA A 61 0.97 -2.60 2.59
N GLY A 62 1.97 -2.11 1.87
CA GLY A 62 3.29 -1.79 2.41
C GLY A 62 4.20 -1.25 1.32
N THR A 63 5.32 -0.68 1.70
CA THR A 63 6.40 -0.38 0.77
C THR A 63 7.73 -0.60 1.49
N VAL A 64 8.31 -1.78 1.31
CA VAL A 64 9.54 -2.23 1.99
C VAL A 64 10.52 -2.87 1.02
N ARG A 65 11.80 -2.95 1.40
CA ARG A 65 12.88 -3.40 0.51
C ARG A 65 12.74 -4.85 0.03
N ASN A 66 12.28 -5.77 0.88
CA ASN A 66 12.21 -7.20 0.56
C ASN A 66 10.85 -7.66 -0.01
N GLN A 67 9.88 -6.75 -0.21
CA GLN A 67 8.52 -7.11 -0.66
C GLN A 67 8.49 -7.94 -1.95
N GLY A 68 9.44 -7.68 -2.87
CA GLY A 68 9.53 -8.40 -4.15
C GLY A 68 9.74 -9.92 -4.00
N ARG A 69 10.23 -10.40 -2.84
CA ARG A 69 10.35 -11.83 -2.54
C ARG A 69 9.00 -12.54 -2.46
N PHE A 70 7.96 -11.82 -2.09
CA PHE A 70 6.62 -12.36 -1.86
C PHE A 70 5.69 -12.20 -3.07
N TYR A 71 6.07 -11.41 -4.07
CA TYR A 71 5.27 -11.17 -5.28
C TYR A 71 4.79 -12.44 -6.00
N PRO A 72 5.56 -13.55 -6.06
CA PRO A 72 5.06 -14.80 -6.65
C PRO A 72 3.84 -15.40 -5.93
N ARG A 73 3.51 -14.95 -4.72
CA ARG A 73 2.35 -15.39 -3.92
C ARG A 73 1.19 -14.39 -3.92
N PHE A 74 1.31 -13.31 -4.69
CA PHE A 74 0.22 -12.36 -4.89
C PHE A 74 -0.30 -12.48 -6.33
N ASP A 75 -1.62 -12.61 -6.48
CA ASP A 75 -2.26 -12.57 -7.80
C ASP A 75 -2.06 -11.20 -8.47
N HIS A 76 -2.09 -10.14 -7.67
CA HIS A 76 -1.96 -8.77 -8.11
C HIS A 76 -1.06 -7.94 -7.18
N VAL A 77 0.00 -7.36 -7.76
CA VAL A 77 0.78 -6.28 -7.17
C VAL A 77 0.26 -4.95 -7.72
N VAL A 78 -0.32 -4.11 -6.86
CA VAL A 78 -0.99 -2.87 -7.27
C VAL A 78 -0.18 -1.65 -6.83
N LEU A 79 0.14 -0.77 -7.79
CA LEU A 79 0.70 0.56 -7.51
C LEU A 79 -0.41 1.62 -7.56
N LEU A 80 -0.65 2.28 -6.42
CA LEU A 80 -1.41 3.53 -6.37
C LEU A 80 -0.48 4.71 -6.66
N THR A 81 -0.79 5.49 -7.72
CA THR A 81 0.01 6.64 -8.16
C THR A 81 -0.86 7.90 -8.28
N ALA A 82 -0.22 9.07 -8.24
CA ALA A 82 -0.77 10.35 -8.67
C ALA A 82 0.40 11.31 -8.92
N PRO A 83 0.22 12.38 -9.73
CA PRO A 83 1.26 13.37 -9.94
C PRO A 83 1.77 13.98 -8.62
N LEU A 84 3.07 14.24 -8.52
CA LEU A 84 3.70 14.80 -7.31
C LEU A 84 2.96 16.03 -6.73
N PRO A 85 2.50 17.03 -7.53
CA PRO A 85 1.73 18.15 -6.98
C PRO A 85 0.45 17.72 -6.26
N VAL A 86 -0.23 16.68 -6.75
CA VAL A 86 -1.44 16.12 -6.13
C VAL A 86 -1.11 15.41 -4.83
N LEU A 87 -0.01 14.63 -4.80
CA LEU A 87 0.45 13.96 -3.58
C LEU A 87 0.78 14.98 -2.48
N LEU A 88 1.53 16.03 -2.83
CA LEU A 88 1.92 17.09 -1.89
C LEU A 88 0.72 17.89 -1.38
N ASP A 89 -0.25 18.21 -2.25
CA ASP A 89 -1.48 18.91 -1.84
C ASP A 89 -2.32 18.08 -0.86
N ARG A 90 -2.49 16.78 -1.12
CA ARG A 90 -3.19 15.85 -0.21
C ARG A 90 -2.50 15.75 1.15
N VAL A 91 -1.18 15.63 1.14
CA VAL A 91 -0.37 15.55 2.37
C VAL A 91 -0.45 16.85 3.17
N ALA A 92 -0.51 18.01 2.51
CA ALA A 92 -0.70 19.29 3.19
C ALA A 92 -2.08 19.39 3.87
N ARG A 93 -3.14 18.88 3.22
CA ARG A 93 -4.52 18.98 3.70
C ARG A 93 -4.93 17.92 4.72
N ARG A 94 -4.22 16.80 4.84
CA ARG A 94 -4.60 15.72 5.76
C ARG A 94 -4.46 16.14 7.22
N THR A 95 -5.37 15.64 8.05
CA THR A 95 -5.46 15.95 9.49
C THR A 95 -5.02 14.81 10.39
N ASP A 96 -4.89 13.61 9.83
CA ASP A 96 -4.63 12.34 10.53
C ASP A 96 -3.14 12.00 10.71
N ASN A 97 -2.27 12.55 9.85
CA ASN A 97 -0.83 12.27 9.86
C ASN A 97 -0.01 13.54 9.59
N GLY A 98 0.92 13.83 10.49
CA GLY A 98 1.77 15.03 10.47
C GLY A 98 2.92 15.02 9.44
N PHE A 99 3.30 13.84 8.92
CA PHE A 99 4.43 13.72 8.00
C PHE A 99 4.20 14.49 6.69
N GLY A 100 5.25 15.04 6.09
CA GLY A 100 5.18 15.71 4.79
C GLY A 100 4.63 17.14 4.85
N LYS A 101 4.47 17.71 6.05
CA LYS A 101 4.08 19.12 6.23
C LYS A 101 5.29 20.05 6.27
N GLY A 102 6.46 19.55 6.70
CA GLY A 102 7.72 20.29 6.65
C GLY A 102 8.45 20.17 5.31
N ASP A 103 9.27 21.17 4.96
CA ASP A 103 10.00 21.20 3.69
C ASP A 103 10.90 19.98 3.46
N GLY A 104 11.59 19.51 4.50
CA GLY A 104 12.43 18.31 4.41
C GLY A 104 11.64 17.03 4.11
N GLU A 105 10.43 16.91 4.65
CA GLU A 105 9.58 15.75 4.40
C GLU A 105 8.89 15.83 3.04
N ARG A 106 8.56 17.03 2.56
CA ARG A 106 8.08 17.26 1.18
C ARG A 106 9.15 16.93 0.15
N ALA A 107 10.40 17.32 0.43
CA ALA A 107 11.55 16.95 -0.39
C ALA A 107 11.73 15.41 -0.43
N ARG A 108 11.55 14.74 0.72
CA ARG A 108 11.55 13.27 0.77
C ARG A 108 10.45 12.65 -0.09
N ILE A 109 9.21 13.17 -0.03
CA ILE A 109 8.12 12.69 -0.90
C ILE A 109 8.48 12.88 -2.38
N ALA A 110 9.08 14.01 -2.75
CA ALA A 110 9.53 14.27 -4.11
C ALA A 110 10.63 13.29 -4.55
N ALA A 111 11.64 13.05 -3.70
CA ALA A 111 12.70 12.10 -3.94
C ALA A 111 12.16 10.67 -4.10
N ASP A 112 11.33 10.21 -3.15
CA ASP A 112 10.68 8.89 -3.23
C ASP A 112 9.86 8.76 -4.53
N THR A 113 9.21 9.84 -4.99
CA THR A 113 8.41 9.82 -6.23
C THR A 113 9.31 9.66 -7.45
N ALA A 114 10.45 10.34 -7.47
CA ALA A 114 11.40 10.27 -8.58
C ALA A 114 12.19 8.96 -8.61
N GLU A 115 12.56 8.42 -7.45
CA GLU A 115 13.51 7.30 -7.35
C GLU A 115 12.81 5.96 -7.12
N VAL A 116 11.74 5.92 -6.31
CA VAL A 116 11.08 4.68 -5.89
C VAL A 116 9.87 4.35 -6.76
N GLU A 117 9.06 5.33 -7.15
CA GLU A 117 7.87 5.07 -7.97
C GLU A 117 8.19 4.31 -9.28
N PRO A 118 9.23 4.65 -10.05
CA PRO A 118 9.56 3.90 -11.26
C PRO A 118 9.88 2.42 -10.99
N LEU A 119 10.54 2.12 -9.88
CA LEU A 119 10.87 0.75 -9.46
C LEU A 119 9.61 -0.02 -9.06
N LEU A 120 8.71 0.63 -8.31
CA LEU A 120 7.41 0.06 -7.95
C LEU A 120 6.57 -0.19 -9.21
N ARG A 121 6.59 0.76 -10.15
CA ARG A 121 5.84 0.66 -11.41
C ARG A 121 6.33 -0.48 -12.28
N ALA A 122 7.64 -0.69 -12.37
CA ALA A 122 8.24 -1.77 -13.14
C ALA A 122 7.87 -3.17 -12.60
N SER A 123 7.52 -3.25 -11.31
CA SER A 123 7.19 -4.51 -10.64
C SER A 123 5.69 -4.68 -10.33
N ALA A 124 4.87 -3.68 -10.65
CA ALA A 124 3.43 -3.72 -10.47
C ALA A 124 2.75 -4.45 -11.63
N SER A 125 1.80 -5.33 -11.29
CA SER A 125 0.88 -5.94 -12.26
C SER A 125 -0.21 -4.96 -12.71
N VAL A 126 -0.61 -4.05 -11.83
CA VAL A 126 -1.66 -3.05 -12.09
C VAL A 126 -1.23 -1.71 -11.52
N VAL A 127 -1.42 -0.65 -12.30
CA VAL A 127 -1.23 0.73 -11.85
C VAL A 127 -2.56 1.44 -11.84
N ILE A 128 -2.93 2.04 -10.71
CA ILE A 128 -4.17 2.79 -10.53
C ILE A 128 -3.82 4.24 -10.26
N ASP A 129 -4.32 5.13 -11.12
CA ASP A 129 -4.24 6.56 -10.92
C ASP A 129 -5.29 7.02 -9.92
N THR A 130 -4.83 7.53 -8.78
CA THR A 130 -5.70 7.92 -7.69
C THR A 130 -6.22 9.35 -7.81
N ARG A 131 -6.01 10.03 -8.95
CA ARG A 131 -6.78 11.25 -9.30
C ARG A 131 -8.26 10.94 -9.48
N GLU A 132 -8.61 9.69 -9.79
CA GLU A 132 -9.98 9.20 -9.77
C GLU A 132 -10.60 9.29 -8.36
N PRO A 133 -11.94 9.38 -8.24
CA PRO A 133 -12.60 9.34 -6.95
C PRO A 133 -12.25 8.08 -6.15
N LEU A 134 -12.19 8.19 -4.82
CA LEU A 134 -11.87 7.06 -3.92
C LEU A 134 -12.78 5.85 -4.18
N SER A 135 -14.08 6.07 -4.43
CA SER A 135 -15.02 5.00 -4.76
C SER A 135 -14.57 4.19 -5.99
N ALA A 136 -14.15 4.86 -7.07
CA ALA A 136 -13.67 4.19 -8.27
C ALA A 136 -12.39 3.38 -8.02
N VAL A 137 -11.46 3.93 -7.22
CA VAL A 137 -10.24 3.20 -6.81
C VAL A 137 -10.61 1.95 -6.02
N VAL A 138 -11.53 2.06 -5.07
CA VAL A 138 -11.97 0.94 -4.23
C VAL A 138 -12.69 -0.13 -5.05
N GLU A 139 -13.57 0.25 -5.99
CA GLU A 139 -14.21 -0.70 -6.89
C GLU A 139 -13.19 -1.47 -7.73
N ARG A 140 -12.16 -0.79 -8.25
CA ARG A 140 -11.10 -1.45 -9.03
C ARG A 140 -10.30 -2.42 -8.18
N LEU A 141 -9.99 -2.07 -6.94
CA LEU A 141 -9.29 -2.97 -6.01
C LEU A 141 -10.16 -4.18 -5.63
N ALA A 142 -11.45 -3.96 -5.34
CA ALA A 142 -12.40 -5.03 -5.04
C ALA A 142 -12.58 -5.99 -6.22
N ALA A 143 -12.64 -5.46 -7.45
CA ALA A 143 -12.73 -6.27 -8.67
C ALA A 143 -11.49 -7.17 -8.88
N LEU A 144 -10.30 -6.71 -8.49
CA LEU A 144 -9.08 -7.51 -8.53
C LEU A 144 -9.04 -8.59 -7.43
N ALA A 145 -9.53 -8.27 -6.23
CA ALA A 145 -9.49 -9.20 -5.10
C ALA A 145 -10.60 -10.27 -5.15
N GLY A 146 -11.67 -10.04 -5.91
CA GLY A 146 -12.86 -10.89 -5.91
C GLY A 146 -13.82 -10.55 -4.76
N PRO A 147 -14.94 -11.30 -4.61
CA PRO A 147 -15.95 -11.01 -3.59
C PRO A 147 -15.42 -11.25 -2.17
N PRO A 148 -15.77 -10.42 -1.17
CA PRO A 148 -15.35 -10.65 0.20
C PRO A 148 -15.99 -11.93 0.77
N PRO A 149 -15.43 -12.51 1.85
CA PRO A 149 -15.93 -13.76 2.44
C PRO A 149 -17.37 -13.65 2.95
N HIS A 150 -17.76 -12.45 3.41
CA HIS A 150 -19.07 -12.15 3.95
C HIS A 150 -19.58 -10.80 3.40
N PRO A 151 -20.83 -10.74 2.87
CA PRO A 151 -21.46 -9.51 2.40
C PRO A 151 -21.96 -8.60 3.54
#